data_AF-A0AB34KN14-F1
#
_entry.id   AF-A0AB34KN14-F1
#
_cell.length_a   1.000
_cell.length_b   1.000
_cell.length_c   1.000
_cell.angle_alpha   90.00
_cell.angle_beta   90.00
_cell.angle_gamma   90.00
#
_symmetry.space_group_name_H-M   'P 1'
#
loop_
_entity.id
_entity.type
_entity.pdbx_description
1 polymer ?
#
loop_
_entity_poly.entity_id
_entity_poly.type
_entity_poly.pdbx_seq_one_letter_code
_entity_poly.pdbx_strand_id
1 'polypeptide(L)'
;MTSSFVYPTNTEVVRGEAHCFDPDNGDYEQFGRKDSINVAKNFCSNDPILEADGDTIPDHYKNDLGVSTHIVVRWATDQSNCAAKGTYHFAASEDFPCERLFDINYFCDVSAALSYGGGYVLNTPSSGCIEINLWATIPGANDRLDIRRS
;
A
#
# COMPACT_ATOMS: atom_id res chain seq x y z
N MET A 1 16.41 -8.35 15.35
CA MET A 1 17.04 -7.38 14.42
C MET A 1 15.99 -7.05 13.37
N THR A 2 15.35 -5.89 13.48
CA THR A 2 14.38 -5.38 12.49
C THR A 2 15.16 -4.78 11.32
N SER A 3 15.45 -5.60 10.31
CA SER A 3 15.89 -5.09 9.02
C SER A 3 14.71 -4.35 8.40
N SER A 4 14.68 -3.03 8.47
CA SER A 4 13.64 -2.26 7.75
C SER A 4 13.88 -2.44 6.25
N PHE A 5 12.95 -3.10 5.58
CA PHE A 5 12.98 -3.21 4.13
C PHE A 5 12.97 -1.79 3.52
N VAL A 6 13.96 -1.48 2.69
CA VAL A 6 14.01 -0.22 1.96
C VAL A 6 13.38 -0.46 0.59
N TYR A 7 12.16 0.05 0.42
CA TYR A 7 11.51 0.05 -0.90
C TYR A 7 12.31 0.95 -1.85
N PRO A 8 12.54 0.55 -3.12
CA PRO A 8 13.13 1.44 -4.11
C PRO A 8 12.24 2.65 -4.36
N THR A 9 12.81 3.76 -4.83
CA THR A 9 12.10 5.05 -4.95
C THR A 9 11.11 5.15 -6.11
N ASN A 10 10.96 4.10 -6.91
CA ASN A 10 9.93 4.02 -7.94
C ASN A 10 9.61 2.56 -8.27
N THR A 11 8.34 2.22 -8.21
CA THR A 11 7.80 0.93 -8.66
C THR A 11 7.04 1.15 -9.96
N GLU A 12 7.17 0.26 -10.95
CA GLU A 12 6.37 0.32 -12.18
C GLU A 12 4.91 -0.11 -11.91
N VAL A 13 4.13 0.81 -11.33
CA VAL A 13 2.76 0.58 -10.82
C VAL A 13 1.81 0.07 -11.91
N VAL A 14 1.97 0.56 -13.14
CA VAL A 14 1.14 0.15 -14.30
C VAL A 14 1.46 -1.27 -14.77
N ARG A 15 2.66 -1.79 -14.49
CA ARG A 15 3.03 -3.17 -14.82
C ARG A 15 2.67 -4.17 -13.72
N GLY A 16 2.15 -3.71 -12.58
CA GLY A 16 1.73 -4.56 -11.48
C GLY A 16 2.91 -5.16 -10.71
N GLU A 17 4.09 -4.53 -10.72
CA GLU A 17 5.29 -5.06 -10.09
C GLU A 17 5.36 -4.70 -8.59
N ALA A 18 4.38 -5.13 -7.80
CA ALA A 18 4.39 -4.87 -6.36
C ALA A 18 5.66 -5.43 -5.68
N HIS A 19 6.14 -4.73 -4.66
CA HIS A 19 7.09 -5.29 -3.70
C HIS A 19 6.35 -6.22 -2.75
N CYS A 20 6.48 -7.51 -3.02
CA CYS A 20 5.79 -8.56 -2.31
C CYS A 20 6.48 -8.95 -1.01
N PHE A 21 5.66 -9.36 -0.04
CA PHE A 21 6.14 -10.06 1.14
C PHE A 21 5.45 -11.42 1.25
N ASP A 22 6.17 -12.38 1.81
CA ASP A 22 5.69 -13.73 2.10
C ASP A 22 5.38 -13.79 3.60
N PRO A 23 4.24 -14.35 4.03
CA PRO A 23 3.94 -14.49 5.45
C PRO A 23 4.96 -15.36 6.18
N ASP A 24 5.72 -14.75 7.09
CA ASP A 24 6.62 -15.46 8.01
C ASP A 24 5.87 -16.10 9.21
N ASN A 25 4.66 -15.62 9.51
CA ASN A 25 3.80 -16.03 10.61
C ASN A 25 2.35 -16.12 10.11
N GLY A 26 1.60 -17.15 10.50
CA GLY A 26 0.22 -17.42 10.02
C GLY A 26 -0.86 -16.39 10.40
N ASP A 27 -0.48 -15.14 10.61
CA ASP A 27 -1.32 -13.99 10.94
C ASP A 27 -1.86 -13.29 9.67
N TYR A 28 -1.26 -13.54 8.50
CA TYR A 28 -1.69 -12.99 7.22
C TYR A 28 -2.59 -13.95 6.45
N GLU A 29 -3.55 -13.39 5.73
CA GLU A 29 -4.49 -14.12 4.89
C GLU A 29 -4.35 -13.67 3.44
N GLN A 30 -4.73 -14.53 2.51
CA GLN A 30 -4.76 -14.14 1.10
C GLN A 30 -5.96 -13.25 0.84
N PHE A 31 -5.76 -12.16 0.10
CA PHE A 31 -6.85 -11.31 -0.37
C PHE A 31 -6.93 -11.28 -1.89
N GLY A 32 -8.14 -11.06 -2.38
CA GLY A 32 -8.41 -10.92 -3.80
C GLY A 32 -8.51 -9.45 -4.23
N ARG A 33 -8.63 -9.25 -5.54
CA ARG A 33 -8.83 -7.91 -6.14
C ARG A 33 -10.02 -7.15 -5.60
N LYS A 34 -11.08 -7.85 -5.21
CA LYS A 34 -12.26 -7.19 -4.62
C LYS A 34 -11.91 -6.50 -3.30
N ASP A 35 -11.14 -7.16 -2.44
CA ASP A 35 -10.78 -6.61 -1.13
C ASP A 35 -9.79 -5.45 -1.30
N SER A 36 -8.84 -5.54 -2.24
CA SER A 36 -7.91 -4.44 -2.54
C SER A 36 -8.62 -3.20 -3.08
N ILE A 37 -9.62 -3.37 -3.95
CA ILE A 37 -10.45 -2.26 -4.43
C ILE A 37 -11.28 -1.67 -3.29
N ASN A 38 -11.84 -2.51 -2.41
CA ASN A 38 -12.69 -2.03 -1.32
C ASN A 38 -11.90 -1.24 -0.27
N VAL A 39 -10.71 -1.70 0.12
CA VAL A 39 -9.86 -0.94 1.04
C VAL A 39 -9.40 0.38 0.42
N ALA A 40 -9.04 0.39 -0.88
CA ALA A 40 -8.68 1.61 -1.59
C ALA A 40 -9.85 2.60 -1.68
N LYS A 41 -11.07 2.10 -1.94
CA LYS A 41 -12.28 2.94 -1.93
C LYS A 41 -12.54 3.54 -0.54
N ASN A 42 -12.37 2.76 0.52
CA ASN A 42 -12.52 3.25 1.89
C ASN A 42 -11.52 4.38 2.16
N PHE A 43 -10.25 4.12 1.89
CA PHE A 43 -9.16 5.09 2.00
C PHE A 43 -9.48 6.38 1.24
N CYS A 44 -9.88 6.28 -0.02
CA CYS A 44 -10.22 7.43 -0.84
C CYS A 44 -11.45 8.20 -0.38
N SER A 45 -12.46 7.52 0.18
CA SER A 45 -13.66 8.18 0.70
C SER A 45 -13.40 9.06 1.93
N ASN A 46 -12.26 8.87 2.59
CA ASN A 46 -11.83 9.68 3.72
C ASN A 46 -11.04 10.94 3.29
N ASP A 47 -10.96 11.24 1.99
CA ASP A 47 -10.21 12.36 1.40
C ASP A 47 -8.79 12.49 2.00
N PRO A 48 -7.92 11.47 1.86
CA PRO A 48 -6.68 11.42 2.61
C PRO A 48 -5.71 12.50 2.14
N ILE A 49 -5.07 13.14 3.12
CA ILE A 49 -4.07 14.19 2.92
C ILE A 49 -2.79 13.72 3.61
N LEU A 50 -1.71 13.61 2.85
CA LEU A 50 -0.38 13.31 3.37
C LEU A 50 0.42 14.62 3.48
N GLU A 51 0.55 15.14 4.69
CA GLU A 51 1.33 16.35 4.97
C GLU A 51 2.83 16.12 4.73
N ALA A 52 3.59 17.17 4.42
CA ALA A 52 5.02 17.06 4.09
C ALA A 52 5.87 16.44 5.23
N ASP A 53 5.52 16.73 6.48
CA ASP A 53 6.07 16.15 7.71
C ASP A 53 5.12 15.14 8.36
N GLY A 54 4.06 14.76 7.65
CA GLY A 54 3.04 13.84 8.12
C GLY A 54 3.56 12.42 8.33
N ASP A 55 2.89 11.74 9.26
CA ASP A 55 3.14 10.35 9.61
C ASP A 55 2.46 9.40 8.60
N THR A 56 2.15 8.19 9.06
CA THR A 56 1.44 7.17 8.29
C THR A 56 -0.06 7.42 8.32
N ILE A 57 -0.73 7.22 7.18
CA ILE A 57 -2.19 7.18 7.05
C ILE A 57 -2.63 5.72 6.91
N PRO A 58 -3.14 5.10 7.98
CA PRO A 58 -3.70 3.76 7.93
C PRO A 58 -5.19 3.79 7.57
N ASP A 59 -5.66 2.80 6.83
CA ASP A 59 -7.07 2.47 6.69
C ASP A 59 -7.24 0.96 6.51
N HIS A 60 -8.44 0.44 6.71
CA HIS A 60 -8.75 -0.97 6.54
C HIS A 60 -10.19 -1.20 6.08
N TYR A 61 -10.41 -2.35 5.47
CA TYR A 61 -11.71 -2.86 5.07
C TYR A 61 -11.84 -4.29 5.57
N LYS A 62 -12.96 -4.60 6.23
CA LYS A 62 -13.27 -5.94 6.71
C LYS A 62 -14.37 -6.57 5.86
N ASN A 63 -14.12 -7.75 5.30
CA ASN A 63 -15.11 -8.47 4.52
C ASN A 63 -16.02 -9.36 5.39
N ASP A 64 -17.05 -9.95 4.78
CA ASP A 64 -18.06 -10.77 5.46
C ASP A 64 -17.48 -12.07 6.07
N LEU A 65 -16.31 -12.50 5.62
CA LEU A 65 -15.58 -13.65 6.17
C LEU A 65 -14.72 -13.26 7.38
N GLY A 66 -14.69 -11.97 7.73
CA GLY A 66 -13.95 -11.43 8.85
C GLY A 66 -12.49 -11.08 8.55
N VAL A 67 -12.04 -11.27 7.31
CA VAL A 67 -10.69 -10.89 6.87
C VAL A 67 -10.60 -9.36 6.83
N SER A 68 -9.56 -8.81 7.44
CA SER A 68 -9.26 -7.38 7.41
C SER A 68 -8.16 -7.11 6.41
N THR A 69 -8.47 -6.37 5.35
CA THR A 69 -7.47 -5.84 4.41
C THR A 69 -7.10 -4.43 4.83
N HIS A 70 -5.80 -4.17 4.97
CA HIS A 70 -5.24 -2.91 5.43
C HIS A 70 -4.53 -2.22 4.27
N ILE A 71 -4.62 -0.89 4.25
CA ILE A 71 -3.79 -0.01 3.44
C ILE A 71 -3.04 0.93 4.36
N VAL A 72 -1.74 1.09 4.11
CA VAL A 72 -0.91 2.08 4.78
C VAL A 72 -0.23 2.93 3.74
N VAL A 73 -0.43 4.23 3.86
CA VAL A 73 0.18 5.23 2.99
C VAL A 73 1.10 6.12 3.82
N ARG A 74 2.31 6.35 3.33
CA ARG A 74 3.29 7.22 3.98
C ARG A 74 4.27 7.75 2.95
N TRP A 75 5.13 8.69 3.36
CA TRP A 75 6.34 8.97 2.60
C TRP A 75 7.27 7.76 2.60
N ALA A 76 7.80 7.40 1.43
CA ALA A 76 8.84 6.40 1.33
C ALA A 76 10.05 6.79 2.20
N THR A 77 10.68 5.79 2.82
CA THR A 77 11.86 6.03 3.67
C THR A 77 13.04 6.58 2.86
N ASP A 78 13.23 6.05 1.66
CA ASP A 78 14.15 6.63 0.67
C ASP A 78 13.41 7.66 -0.18
N GLN A 79 13.99 8.87 -0.27
CA GLN A 79 13.48 9.98 -1.09
C GLN A 79 14.47 10.36 -2.20
N SER A 80 15.49 9.52 -2.44
CA SER A 80 16.49 9.76 -3.47
C SER A 80 15.84 9.82 -4.86
N ASN A 81 16.08 10.92 -5.57
CA ASN A 81 15.49 11.21 -6.90
C ASN A 81 13.98 11.47 -6.90
N CYS A 82 13.39 11.74 -5.74
CA CYS A 82 12.01 12.19 -5.61
C CYS A 82 11.96 13.73 -5.60
N ALA A 83 10.80 14.30 -5.92
CA ALA A 83 10.57 15.70 -5.63
C ALA A 83 10.66 15.99 -4.11
N ALA A 84 10.74 17.25 -3.71
CA ALA A 84 10.62 17.59 -2.29
C ALA A 84 9.24 17.16 -1.78
N LYS A 85 9.17 16.72 -0.52
CA LYS A 85 7.88 16.43 0.13
C LYS A 85 7.07 17.71 0.22
N GLY A 86 5.83 17.63 -0.22
CA GLY A 86 4.81 18.67 -0.07
C GLY A 86 3.52 18.03 0.45
N THR A 87 2.53 18.84 0.79
CA THR A 87 1.20 18.30 1.13
C THR A 87 0.59 17.65 -0.11
N TYR A 88 0.23 16.38 0.00
CA TYR A 88 -0.34 15.58 -1.09
C TYR A 88 -1.80 15.24 -0.81
N HIS A 89 -2.69 15.73 -1.68
CA HIS A 89 -4.13 15.48 -1.59
C HIS A 89 -4.51 14.35 -2.55
N PHE A 90 -4.79 13.15 -2.06
CA PHE A 90 -5.09 12.00 -2.93
C PHE A 90 -6.35 12.20 -3.77
N ALA A 91 -7.37 12.87 -3.22
CA ALA A 91 -8.63 13.14 -3.91
C ALA A 91 -8.53 14.23 -5.00
N ALA A 92 -7.49 15.06 -4.97
CA ALA A 92 -7.34 16.23 -5.85
C ALA A 92 -6.06 16.22 -6.70
N SER A 93 -5.16 15.27 -6.48
CA SER A 93 -3.88 15.20 -7.19
C SER A 93 -4.04 14.76 -8.64
N GLU A 94 -3.42 15.51 -9.56
CA GLU A 94 -3.30 15.11 -10.97
C GLU A 94 -2.19 14.08 -11.20
N ASP A 95 -1.18 14.01 -10.33
CA ASP A 95 -0.04 13.10 -10.47
C ASP A 95 -0.45 11.63 -10.27
N PHE A 96 -1.26 11.39 -9.25
CA PHE A 96 -1.78 10.07 -8.91
C PHE A 96 -3.10 10.21 -8.13
N PRO A 97 -4.23 10.43 -8.82
CA PRO A 97 -5.53 10.57 -8.18
C PRO A 97 -5.97 9.26 -7.55
N CYS A 98 -6.83 9.36 -6.55
CA CYS A 98 -7.28 8.26 -5.72
C CYS A 98 -7.84 7.06 -6.52
N GLU A 99 -8.52 7.32 -7.64
CA GLU A 99 -9.05 6.30 -8.54
C GLU A 99 -7.98 5.37 -9.10
N ARG A 100 -6.73 5.84 -9.20
CA ARG A 100 -5.61 5.01 -9.65
C ARG A 100 -5.32 3.87 -8.68
N LEU A 101 -5.62 4.02 -7.38
CA LEU A 101 -5.50 2.94 -6.40
C LEU A 101 -6.42 1.76 -6.73
N PHE A 102 -7.53 2.00 -7.45
CA PHE A 102 -8.48 0.94 -7.81
C PHE A 102 -7.98 0.07 -8.97
N ASP A 103 -7.05 0.61 -9.76
CA ASP A 103 -6.47 -0.02 -10.94
C ASP A 103 -5.14 -0.71 -10.66
N ILE A 104 -4.58 -0.55 -9.45
CA ILE A 104 -3.34 -1.22 -9.07
C ILE A 104 -3.59 -2.70 -8.81
N ASN A 105 -2.78 -3.52 -9.47
CA ASN A 105 -2.72 -4.96 -9.22
C ASN A 105 -1.74 -5.26 -8.09
N TYR A 106 -2.19 -5.18 -6.83
CA TYR A 106 -1.39 -5.47 -5.61
C TYR A 106 -0.97 -6.96 -5.46
N PHE A 107 -0.81 -7.70 -6.56
CA PHE A 107 -0.56 -9.14 -6.57
C PHE A 107 0.89 -9.46 -6.94
N CYS A 108 1.35 -10.56 -6.40
CA CYS A 108 2.72 -11.04 -6.51
C CYS A 108 2.90 -12.15 -7.54
N ASP A 109 1.80 -12.72 -8.03
CA ASP A 109 1.80 -13.77 -9.03
C ASP A 109 0.92 -13.38 -10.24
N VAL A 110 1.29 -13.89 -11.40
CA VAL A 110 0.61 -13.69 -12.69
C VAL A 110 -0.80 -14.27 -12.71
N SER A 111 -1.10 -15.16 -11.76
CA SER A 111 -2.47 -15.53 -11.43
C SER A 111 -2.95 -14.58 -10.33
N ALA A 112 -3.85 -13.66 -10.67
CA ALA A 112 -4.47 -12.70 -9.74
C ALA A 112 -5.31 -13.37 -8.62
N ALA A 113 -5.05 -14.63 -8.30
CA ALA A 113 -5.85 -15.48 -7.45
C ALA A 113 -5.61 -15.18 -5.97
N LEU A 114 -4.37 -15.03 -5.51
CA LEU A 114 -4.08 -14.98 -4.06
C LEU A 114 -2.77 -14.21 -3.77
N SER A 115 -2.84 -13.10 -3.01
CA SER A 115 -1.68 -12.35 -2.50
C SER A 115 -1.82 -12.14 -1.00
N TYR A 116 -0.73 -12.23 -0.24
CA TYR A 116 -0.70 -11.93 1.20
C TYR A 116 -0.47 -10.44 1.46
N GLY A 117 0.17 -9.75 0.51
CA GLY A 117 0.35 -8.31 0.51
C GLY A 117 1.49 -7.85 -0.37
N GLY A 118 1.54 -6.54 -0.56
CA GLY A 118 2.49 -5.89 -1.46
C GLY A 118 2.57 -4.39 -1.23
N GLY A 119 3.69 -3.80 -1.65
CA GLY A 119 3.93 -2.38 -1.56
C GLY A 119 4.35 -1.75 -2.87
N TYR A 120 4.07 -0.46 -3.02
CA TYR A 120 4.51 0.37 -4.14
C TYR A 120 5.15 1.63 -3.63
N VAL A 121 6.14 2.13 -4.36
CA VAL A 121 6.59 3.51 -4.20
C VAL A 121 6.26 4.28 -5.47
N LEU A 122 5.42 5.30 -5.29
CA LEU A 122 5.04 6.26 -6.31
C LEU A 122 6.00 7.44 -6.25
N ASN A 123 6.78 7.67 -7.31
CA ASN A 123 7.46 8.95 -7.46
C ASN A 123 6.46 9.95 -8.04
N THR A 124 5.95 10.87 -7.21
CA THR A 124 5.04 11.91 -7.72
C THR A 124 5.86 13.13 -8.14
N PRO A 125 5.76 13.59 -9.41
CA PRO A 125 6.55 14.71 -9.89
C PRO A 125 6.39 15.98 -9.06
N SER A 126 5.22 16.20 -8.45
CA SER A 126 4.92 17.39 -7.65
C SER A 126 5.20 17.24 -6.16
N SER A 127 5.37 16.01 -5.61
CA SER A 127 5.40 15.79 -4.15
C SER A 127 6.01 14.46 -3.74
N GLY A 128 7.33 14.42 -3.50
CA GLY A 128 8.00 13.28 -2.89
C GLY A 128 7.74 11.89 -3.51
N CYS A 129 8.30 10.88 -2.85
CA CYS A 129 7.96 9.49 -3.12
C CYS A 129 7.01 8.96 -2.04
N ILE A 130 5.87 8.44 -2.46
CA ILE A 130 4.82 7.93 -1.58
C ILE A 130 4.89 6.41 -1.59
N GLU A 131 5.01 5.80 -0.42
CA GLU A 131 4.92 4.37 -0.21
C GLU A 131 3.49 3.97 0.15
N ILE A 132 2.95 2.99 -0.55
CA ILE A 132 1.62 2.43 -0.31
C ILE A 132 1.78 0.93 -0.10
N ASN A 133 1.37 0.44 1.06
CA ASN A 133 1.38 -0.98 1.39
C ASN A 133 -0.04 -1.50 1.57
N LEU A 134 -0.29 -2.71 1.07
CA LEU A 134 -1.51 -3.47 1.29
C LEU A 134 -1.19 -4.84 1.88
N TRP A 135 -2.02 -5.29 2.81
CA TRP A 135 -2.00 -6.67 3.31
C TRP A 135 -3.35 -7.09 3.86
N ALA A 136 -3.54 -8.39 4.08
CA ALA A 136 -4.72 -8.87 4.80
C ALA A 136 -4.34 -9.74 6.00
N THR A 137 -5.15 -9.65 7.06
CA THR A 137 -4.99 -10.43 8.28
C THR A 137 -6.27 -11.20 8.61
N ILE A 138 -6.10 -12.33 9.30
CA ILE A 138 -7.22 -13.10 9.85
C ILE A 138 -7.83 -12.38 11.08
N PRO A 139 -9.10 -12.68 11.44
CA PRO A 139 -9.70 -12.14 12.65
C PRO A 139 -8.84 -12.40 13.90
N GLY A 140 -8.41 -11.33 14.59
CA GLY A 140 -7.68 -11.43 15.86
C GLY A 140 -6.15 -11.58 15.74
N ALA A 141 -5.60 -11.58 14.53
CA ALA A 141 -4.17 -11.41 14.30
C ALA A 141 -3.69 -10.01 14.74
N ASN A 142 -2.41 -9.90 15.12
CA ASN A 142 -1.82 -8.59 15.42
C ASN A 142 -1.63 -7.80 14.12
N ASP A 143 -2.12 -6.56 14.06
CA ASP A 143 -2.09 -5.67 12.89
C ASP A 143 -0.68 -5.15 12.50
N ARG A 144 0.40 -5.80 12.98
CA ARG A 144 1.78 -5.35 12.72
C ARG A 144 2.35 -6.02 11.47
N LEU A 145 2.65 -5.19 10.48
CA LEU A 145 3.36 -5.60 9.26
C LEU A 145 4.86 -5.80 9.56
N ASP A 146 5.33 -7.04 9.62
CA ASP A 146 6.75 -7.41 9.64
C ASP A 146 7.15 -7.95 8.25
N ILE A 147 7.61 -7.06 7.35
CA ILE A 147 8.00 -7.41 5.98
C ILE A 147 9.35 -8.13 5.96
N ARG A 148 9.37 -9.40 5.54
CA ARG A 148 10.58 -10.08 5.05
C ARG A 148 10.32 -10.60 3.64
N ARG A 149 11.33 -10.52 2.77
CA ARG A 149 11.21 -10.91 1.36
C ARG A 149 11.43 -12.42 1.21
N SER A 150 10.60 -13.08 0.41
CA SER A 150 10.86 -14.41 -0.19
C SER A 150 11.93 -14.34 -1.27
#